data_AF-A0A6G7Z0Y6-F1
#
_entry.id   AF-A0A6G7Z0Y6-F1
#
_cell.length_a   1.000
_cell.length_b   1.000
_cell.length_c   1.000
_cell.angle_alpha   90.00
_cell.angle_beta   90.00
_cell.angle_gamma   90.00
#
_symmetry.space_group_name_H-M   'P 1'
#
loop_
_entity.id
_entity.type
_entity.pdbx_description
1 polymer ?
#
loop_
_entity_poly.entity_id
_entity_poly.type
_entity_poly.pdbx_seq_one_letter_code
_entity_poly.pdbx_strand_id
1 'polypeptide(L)'
;MITKTARTTSVTIPMDSAHETTFLEARQALDSVAEHLLATYPARVDQAAARAGVMRDDPEGRARIAATVLAEDEKTIGDLQDTAEKALERLNESSQTFVFRSIGRTTMRKLYAAHPPTDEDHANVRATLEDEKAKAPYHEETFAPALVKAASVDPVLSDDDIHEIFEGDTWNNTEVTLLYMTAMTAQTSGPRL
;
A
#
# COMPACT_ATOMS: atom_id res chain seq x y z
N MET A 1 -39.84 -2.04 -5.89
CA MET A 1 -38.66 -2.94 -5.80
C MET A 1 -37.50 -2.08 -5.31
N ILE A 2 -36.85 -2.43 -4.19
CA ILE A 2 -35.72 -1.64 -3.68
C ILE A 2 -34.45 -2.14 -4.38
N THR A 3 -33.85 -1.30 -5.23
CA THR A 3 -32.58 -1.62 -5.90
C THR A 3 -31.42 -1.28 -4.98
N LYS A 4 -30.55 -2.24 -4.68
CA LYS A 4 -29.33 -2.04 -3.89
C LYS A 4 -28.10 -2.30 -4.76
N THR A 5 -27.24 -1.30 -4.88
CA THR A 5 -25.92 -1.46 -5.50
C THR A 5 -25.01 -2.22 -4.54
N ALA A 6 -24.34 -3.26 -5.03
CA ALA A 6 -23.33 -3.97 -4.25
C ALA A 6 -22.15 -3.03 -3.98
N ARG A 7 -21.65 -3.02 -2.75
CA ARG A 7 -20.45 -2.26 -2.40
C ARG A 7 -19.24 -2.92 -3.02
N THR A 8 -18.26 -2.10 -3.37
CA THR A 8 -16.94 -2.54 -3.84
C THR A 8 -15.84 -2.02 -2.91
N THR A 9 -14.79 -2.82 -2.76
CA THR A 9 -13.53 -2.44 -2.12
C THR A 9 -12.42 -2.86 -3.08
N SER A 10 -11.36 -2.07 -3.19
CA SER A 10 -10.24 -2.37 -4.07
C SER A 10 -8.92 -2.38 -3.30
N VAL A 11 -7.96 -3.14 -3.81
CA VAL A 11 -6.57 -3.11 -3.37
C VAL A 11 -5.66 -3.23 -4.57
N THR A 12 -4.53 -2.51 -4.53
CA THR A 12 -3.52 -2.53 -5.58
C THR A 12 -2.28 -3.22 -5.04
N ILE A 13 -1.80 -4.23 -5.75
CA ILE A 13 -0.66 -5.05 -5.35
C ILE A 13 0.45 -4.85 -6.37
N PRO A 14 1.65 -4.42 -5.96
CA PRO A 14 2.84 -4.44 -6.79
C PRO A 14 3.15 -5.87 -7.22
N MET A 15 3.22 -6.12 -8.53
CA MET A 15 3.60 -7.43 -9.07
C MET A 15 5.12 -7.58 -9.21
N ASP A 16 5.87 -6.49 -9.02
CA ASP A 16 7.34 -6.46 -9.00
C ASP A 16 7.83 -5.68 -7.77
N SER A 17 8.35 -6.42 -6.79
CA SER A 17 8.86 -5.85 -5.54
C SER A 17 10.12 -4.99 -5.73
N ALA A 18 10.85 -5.15 -6.84
CA ALA A 18 11.98 -4.28 -7.16
C ALA A 18 11.52 -2.86 -7.49
N HIS A 19 10.35 -2.71 -8.15
CA HIS A 19 9.78 -1.39 -8.42
C HIS A 19 9.29 -0.70 -7.14
N GLU A 20 8.70 -1.45 -6.21
CA GLU A 20 8.31 -0.91 -4.90
C GLU A 20 9.53 -0.42 -4.13
N THR A 21 10.58 -1.25 -4.07
CA THR A 21 11.85 -0.91 -3.43
C THR A 21 12.45 0.35 -4.04
N THR A 22 12.50 0.43 -5.38
CA THR A 22 13.03 1.60 -6.10
C THR A 22 12.25 2.88 -5.77
N PHE A 23 10.92 2.80 -5.71
CA PHE A 23 10.08 3.93 -5.33
C PHE A 23 10.34 4.37 -3.88
N LEU A 24 10.40 3.43 -2.94
CA LEU A 24 10.67 3.72 -1.52
C LEU A 24 12.06 4.35 -1.32
N GLU A 25 13.09 3.83 -2.00
CA GLU A 25 14.44 4.39 -1.97
C GLU A 25 14.49 5.81 -2.55
N ALA A 26 13.84 6.04 -3.70
CA ALA A 26 13.75 7.37 -4.31
C ALA A 26 13.03 8.37 -3.39
N ARG A 27 11.97 7.92 -2.71
CA ARG A 27 11.23 8.75 -1.76
C ARG A 27 12.06 9.07 -0.52
N GLN A 28 12.73 8.07 0.05
CA GLN A 28 13.63 8.26 1.19
C GLN A 28 14.78 9.21 0.85
N ALA A 29 15.37 9.10 -0.35
CA ALA A 29 16.43 9.99 -0.81
C ALA A 29 15.93 11.45 -0.92
N LEU A 30 14.75 11.67 -1.51
CA LEU A 30 14.12 12.98 -1.57
C LEU A 30 13.92 13.59 -0.18
N ASP A 31 13.30 12.84 0.74
CA ASP A 31 12.99 13.33 2.08
C ASP A 31 14.28 13.64 2.88
N SER A 32 15.28 12.74 2.80
CA SER A 32 16.56 12.91 3.49
C SER A 32 17.37 14.11 2.96
N VAL A 33 17.41 14.29 1.63
CA VAL A 33 18.12 15.43 1.03
C VAL A 33 17.39 16.74 1.35
N ALA A 34 16.07 16.79 1.26
CA ALA A 34 15.29 17.98 1.60
C ALA A 34 15.53 18.42 3.07
N GLU A 35 15.52 17.46 4.02
CA GLU A 35 15.83 17.75 5.42
C GLU A 35 17.26 18.26 5.60
N HIS A 36 18.24 17.62 4.95
CA HIS A 36 19.64 18.04 5.03
C HIS A 36 19.87 19.45 4.47
N LEU A 37 19.26 19.76 3.32
CA LEU A 37 19.37 21.08 2.69
C LEU A 37 18.78 22.16 3.60
N LEU A 38 17.61 21.90 4.20
CA LEU A 38 16.98 22.82 5.15
C LEU A 38 17.86 23.04 6.40
N ALA A 39 18.35 21.96 7.00
CA ALA A 39 19.17 22.03 8.21
C ALA A 39 20.50 22.76 8.00
N THR A 40 21.09 22.63 6.81
CA THR A 40 22.39 23.24 6.48
C THR A 40 22.30 24.58 5.78
N TYR A 41 21.09 25.06 5.46
CA TYR A 41 20.87 26.26 4.65
C TYR A 41 21.63 27.50 5.18
N PRO A 42 21.56 27.89 6.47
CA PRO A 42 22.28 29.07 6.96
C PRO A 42 23.79 28.97 6.76
N ALA A 43 24.37 27.80 7.03
CA ALA A 43 25.81 27.57 6.89
C ALA A 43 26.26 27.60 5.42
N ARG A 44 25.44 27.07 4.51
CA ARG A 44 25.72 27.10 3.06
C ARG A 44 25.67 28.52 2.51
N VAL A 45 24.71 29.34 2.95
CA VAL A 45 24.66 30.78 2.61
C VAL A 45 25.89 31.53 3.13
N ASP A 46 26.29 31.31 4.38
CA ASP A 46 27.49 31.93 4.96
C ASP A 46 28.77 31.54 4.18
N GLN A 47 28.90 30.26 3.85
CA GLN A 47 30.05 29.75 3.10
C GLN A 47 30.09 30.30 1.66
N ALA A 48 28.93 30.42 1.01
CA ALA A 48 28.83 30.99 -0.33
C ALA A 48 29.12 32.49 -0.32
N ALA A 49 28.64 33.23 0.68
CA ALA A 49 28.90 34.66 0.83
C ALA A 49 30.39 34.94 1.07
N ALA A 50 31.03 34.16 1.94
CA ALA A 50 32.47 34.26 2.19
C ALA A 50 33.30 34.01 0.92
N ARG A 51 32.92 32.99 0.12
CA ARG A 51 33.58 32.69 -1.17
C ARG A 51 33.42 33.82 -2.20
N ALA A 52 32.28 34.51 -2.18
CA ALA A 52 32.01 35.64 -3.06
C ALA A 52 32.59 36.99 -2.57
N GLY A 53 33.23 37.01 -1.39
CA GLY A 53 33.73 38.25 -0.78
C GLY A 53 32.62 39.20 -0.29
N VAL A 54 31.41 38.68 -0.06
CA VAL A 54 30.27 39.45 0.45
C VAL A 54 30.40 39.58 1.97
N MET A 55 30.43 40.81 2.46
CA MET A 55 30.57 41.11 3.88
C MET A 55 29.30 40.75 4.66
N ARG A 56 29.45 40.45 5.96
CA ARG A 56 28.32 40.06 6.82
C ARG A 56 27.30 41.18 6.99
N ASP A 57 27.73 42.43 6.89
CA ASP A 57 26.94 43.66 7.01
C ASP A 57 26.39 44.18 5.67
N ASP A 58 26.58 43.44 4.57
CA ASP A 58 25.93 43.71 3.27
C ASP A 58 24.65 42.85 3.11
N PRO A 59 23.47 43.36 3.53
CA PRO A 59 22.23 42.60 3.46
C PRO A 59 21.80 42.28 2.03
N GLU A 60 22.06 43.17 1.07
CA GLU A 60 21.68 42.97 -0.33
C GLU A 60 22.55 41.90 -1.01
N GLY A 61 23.87 41.96 -0.77
CA GLY A 61 24.80 40.93 -1.23
C GLY A 61 24.43 39.56 -0.68
N ARG A 62 24.12 39.48 0.62
CA ARG A 62 23.71 38.22 1.25
C ARG A 62 22.38 37.71 0.73
N ALA A 63 21.41 38.58 0.47
CA ALA A 63 20.14 38.19 -0.13
C ALA A 63 20.32 37.60 -1.53
N ARG A 64 21.22 38.16 -2.36
CA ARG A 64 21.56 37.58 -3.68
C ARG A 64 22.18 36.19 -3.55
N ILE A 65 23.12 36.01 -2.62
CA ILE A 65 23.73 34.70 -2.36
C ILE A 65 22.70 33.68 -1.88
N ALA A 66 21.82 34.07 -0.95
CA ALA A 66 20.74 33.24 -0.46
C ALA A 66 19.81 32.78 -1.58
N ALA A 67 19.43 33.68 -2.49
CA ALA A 67 18.62 33.33 -3.66
C ALA A 67 19.31 32.32 -4.58
N THR A 68 20.62 32.43 -4.80
CA THR A 68 21.38 31.43 -5.57
C THR A 68 21.38 30.07 -4.89
N VAL A 69 21.64 30.00 -3.58
CA VAL A 69 21.61 28.74 -2.82
C VAL A 69 20.22 28.10 -2.86
N LEU A 70 19.16 28.90 -2.71
CA LEU A 70 17.79 28.40 -2.84
C LEU A 70 17.49 27.85 -4.23
N ALA A 71 17.93 28.52 -5.30
CA ALA A 71 17.72 28.04 -6.66
C ALA A 71 18.45 26.70 -6.92
N GLU A 72 19.63 26.50 -6.33
CA GLU A 72 20.35 25.22 -6.39
C GLU A 72 19.62 24.11 -5.60
N ASP A 73 19.06 24.45 -4.44
CA ASP A 73 18.26 23.53 -3.62
C ASP A 73 16.98 23.11 -4.34
N GLU A 74 16.24 24.08 -4.88
CA GLU A 74 15.02 23.86 -5.65
C GLU A 74 15.29 22.94 -6.84
N LYS A 75 16.39 23.16 -7.56
CA LYS A 75 16.79 22.28 -8.66
C LYS A 75 17.07 20.85 -8.17
N THR A 76 17.85 20.71 -7.08
CA THR A 76 18.21 19.40 -6.53
C THR A 76 16.98 18.62 -6.06
N ILE A 77 16.05 19.31 -5.38
CA ILE A 77 14.78 18.75 -4.95
C ILE A 77 13.92 18.36 -6.15
N GLY A 78 13.85 19.22 -7.18
CA GLY A 78 13.13 18.94 -8.43
C GLY A 78 13.63 17.67 -9.13
N ASP A 79 14.95 17.51 -9.29
CA ASP A 79 15.53 16.31 -9.92
C ASP A 79 15.21 15.02 -9.14
N LEU A 80 15.15 15.09 -7.80
CA LEU A 80 14.77 13.97 -6.93
C LEU A 80 13.26 13.68 -6.96
N GLN A 81 12.43 14.72 -7.04
CA GLN A 81 10.99 14.59 -7.25
C GLN A 81 10.70 13.88 -8.57
N ASP A 82 11.31 14.33 -9.67
CA ASP A 82 11.22 13.69 -10.99
C ASP A 82 11.62 12.20 -10.93
N THR A 83 12.63 11.87 -10.13
CA THR A 83 13.10 10.49 -9.95
C THR A 83 12.06 9.64 -9.20
N ALA A 84 11.51 10.17 -8.10
CA ALA A 84 10.47 9.50 -7.32
C ALA A 84 9.18 9.33 -8.12
N GLU A 85 8.80 10.32 -8.93
CA GLU A 85 7.63 10.26 -9.82
C GLU A 85 7.79 9.17 -10.89
N LYS A 86 8.94 9.11 -11.58
CA LYS A 86 9.23 8.04 -12.56
C LYS A 86 9.24 6.65 -11.91
N ALA A 87 9.74 6.54 -10.68
CA ALA A 87 9.70 5.27 -9.95
C ALA A 87 8.26 4.87 -9.58
N LEU A 88 7.43 5.83 -9.18
CA LEU A 88 6.00 5.62 -8.90
C LEU A 88 5.23 5.22 -10.16
N GLU A 89 5.50 5.84 -11.30
CA GLU A 89 4.89 5.46 -12.59
C GLU A 89 5.18 4.00 -12.92
N ARG A 90 6.45 3.58 -12.82
CA ARG A 90 6.84 2.17 -13.04
C ARG A 90 6.18 1.21 -12.05
N LEU A 91 6.11 1.59 -10.78
CA LEU A 91 5.42 0.81 -9.76
C LEU A 91 3.94 0.62 -10.12
N ASN A 92 3.27 1.68 -10.57
CA ASN A 92 1.87 1.63 -11.00
C ASN A 92 1.70 0.77 -12.26
N GLU A 93 2.61 0.87 -13.25
CA GLU A 93 2.60 0.04 -14.45
C GLU A 93 2.76 -1.45 -14.15
N SER A 94 3.54 -1.79 -13.10
CA SER A 94 3.71 -3.16 -12.63
C SER A 94 2.75 -3.57 -11.52
N SER A 95 1.70 -2.80 -11.23
CA SER A 95 0.74 -3.14 -10.18
C SER A 95 -0.57 -3.68 -10.73
N GLN A 96 -1.13 -4.68 -10.07
CA GLN A 96 -2.47 -5.18 -10.36
C GLN A 96 -3.46 -4.65 -9.32
N THR A 97 -4.53 -4.00 -9.80
CA THR A 97 -5.66 -3.63 -8.93
C THR A 97 -6.69 -4.74 -8.94
N PHE A 98 -7.08 -5.18 -7.74
CA PHE A 98 -8.16 -6.13 -7.49
C PHE A 98 -9.35 -5.38 -6.93
N VAL A 99 -10.53 -5.62 -7.50
CA VAL A 99 -11.80 -5.06 -7.07
C VAL A 99 -12.69 -6.19 -6.58
N PHE A 100 -13.12 -6.09 -5.35
CA PHE A 100 -13.99 -7.05 -4.69
C PHE A 100 -15.36 -6.44 -4.46
N ARG A 101 -16.42 -7.21 -4.69
CA ARG A 101 -17.79 -6.81 -4.36
C ARG A 101 -18.36 -7.62 -3.21
N SER A 102 -19.40 -7.07 -2.57
CA SER A 102 -20.22 -7.88 -1.67
C SER A 102 -20.99 -8.97 -2.43
N ILE A 103 -20.87 -10.23 -2.02
CA ILE A 103 -21.53 -11.39 -2.67
C ILE A 103 -22.97 -11.62 -2.18
N GLY A 104 -23.41 -10.86 -1.18
CA GLY A 104 -24.73 -10.95 -0.57
C GLY A 104 -24.89 -12.08 0.45
N ARG A 105 -25.90 -11.95 1.31
CA ARG A 105 -26.11 -12.83 2.48
C ARG A 105 -26.28 -14.31 2.11
N THR A 106 -27.05 -14.60 1.07
CA THR A 106 -27.35 -15.99 0.68
C THR A 106 -26.10 -16.70 0.17
N THR A 107 -25.31 -16.03 -0.68
CA THR A 107 -24.05 -16.59 -1.20
C THR A 107 -23.03 -16.78 -0.09
N MET A 108 -22.88 -15.80 0.81
CA MET A 108 -21.98 -15.92 1.97
C MET A 108 -22.34 -17.11 2.88
N ARG A 109 -23.64 -17.34 3.13
CA ARG A 109 -24.08 -18.52 3.90
C ARG A 109 -23.76 -19.84 3.21
N LYS A 110 -23.90 -19.90 1.88
CA LYS A 110 -23.52 -21.09 1.10
C LYS A 110 -22.02 -21.33 1.18
N LEU A 111 -21.22 -20.27 1.14
CA LEU A 111 -19.77 -20.34 1.27
C LEU A 111 -19.37 -20.89 2.64
N TYR A 112 -19.91 -20.36 3.74
CA TYR A 112 -19.65 -20.92 5.08
C TYR A 112 -20.04 -22.39 5.20
N ALA A 113 -21.17 -22.80 4.61
CA ALA A 113 -21.60 -24.19 4.63
C ALA A 113 -20.68 -25.12 3.81
N ALA A 114 -20.03 -24.60 2.77
CA ALA A 114 -19.10 -25.35 1.93
C ALA A 114 -17.72 -25.52 2.57
N HIS A 115 -17.36 -24.67 3.53
CA HIS A 115 -16.05 -24.67 4.20
C HIS A 115 -16.22 -24.79 5.73
N PRO A 116 -16.78 -25.92 6.22
CA PRO A 116 -17.01 -26.11 7.64
C PRO A 116 -15.67 -26.11 8.40
N PRO A 117 -15.61 -25.52 9.61
CA PRO A 117 -14.41 -25.54 10.45
C PRO A 117 -14.02 -26.96 10.84
N THR A 118 -12.73 -27.19 10.99
CA THR A 118 -12.14 -28.40 11.58
C THR A 118 -12.03 -28.27 13.10
N ASP A 119 -11.75 -29.39 13.78
CA ASP A 119 -11.49 -29.39 15.22
C ASP A 119 -10.25 -28.54 15.59
N GLU A 120 -9.26 -28.49 14.70
CA GLU A 120 -8.06 -27.67 14.83
C GLU A 120 -8.38 -26.18 14.74
N ASP A 121 -9.19 -25.76 13.76
CA ASP A 121 -9.64 -24.37 13.66
C ASP A 121 -10.34 -23.92 14.95
N HIS A 122 -11.21 -24.79 15.49
CA HIS A 122 -11.87 -24.54 16.75
C HIS A 122 -10.88 -24.42 17.93
N ALA A 123 -9.86 -25.28 17.99
CA ALA A 123 -8.83 -25.23 19.03
C ALA A 123 -8.01 -23.93 18.95
N ASN A 124 -7.62 -23.52 17.75
CA ASN A 124 -6.88 -22.28 17.50
C ASN A 124 -7.67 -21.06 17.98
N VAL A 125 -8.96 -20.96 17.63
CA VAL A 125 -9.81 -19.84 18.07
C VAL A 125 -10.00 -19.81 19.60
N ARG A 126 -10.17 -20.97 20.26
CA ARG A 126 -10.24 -21.04 21.72
C ARG A 126 -8.96 -20.54 22.38
N ALA A 127 -7.81 -20.95 21.85
CA ALA A 127 -6.50 -20.55 22.36
C ALA A 127 -6.25 -19.04 22.17
N THR A 128 -6.58 -18.49 21.00
CA THR A 128 -6.39 -17.05 20.70
C THR A 128 -7.29 -16.14 21.53
N LEU A 129 -8.54 -16.55 21.79
CA LEU A 129 -9.52 -15.74 22.52
C LEU A 129 -9.58 -16.02 24.02
N GLU A 130 -8.84 -17.03 24.50
CA GLU A 130 -8.90 -17.54 25.88
C GLU A 130 -10.34 -17.89 26.34
N ASP A 131 -11.17 -18.40 25.42
CA ASP A 131 -12.57 -18.78 25.68
C ASP A 131 -12.87 -20.20 25.18
N GLU A 132 -13.10 -21.13 26.12
CA GLU A 132 -13.42 -22.53 25.85
C GLU A 132 -14.70 -22.75 25.04
N LYS A 133 -15.59 -21.76 24.99
CA LYS A 133 -16.85 -21.83 24.22
C LYS A 133 -16.71 -21.25 22.81
N ALA A 134 -15.58 -20.63 22.49
CA ALA A 134 -15.37 -20.05 21.17
C ALA A 134 -15.31 -21.14 20.09
N LYS A 135 -15.92 -20.84 18.94
CA LYS A 135 -15.95 -21.72 17.77
C LYS A 135 -15.53 -20.95 16.54
N ALA A 136 -14.55 -21.50 15.82
CA ALA A 136 -14.24 -21.05 14.47
C ALA A 136 -15.51 -21.09 13.58
N PRO A 137 -15.77 -20.02 12.81
CA PRO A 137 -16.94 -19.95 11.94
C PRO A 137 -16.79 -20.73 10.62
N TYR A 138 -15.56 -21.02 10.18
CA TYR A 138 -15.22 -21.70 8.93
C TYR A 138 -13.79 -22.26 9.02
N HIS A 139 -13.43 -23.13 8.07
CA HIS A 139 -12.04 -23.59 7.90
C HIS A 139 -11.25 -22.58 7.08
N GLU A 140 -10.21 -21.99 7.68
CA GLU A 140 -9.53 -20.81 7.15
C GLU A 140 -8.86 -21.06 5.80
N GLU A 141 -8.14 -22.18 5.66
CA GLU A 141 -7.32 -22.49 4.47
C GLU A 141 -8.16 -22.63 3.20
N THR A 142 -9.36 -23.20 3.29
CA THR A 142 -10.22 -23.39 2.11
C THR A 142 -11.23 -22.26 1.91
N PHE A 143 -11.58 -21.55 2.98
CA PHE A 143 -12.56 -20.46 2.91
C PHE A 143 -11.97 -19.20 2.28
N ALA A 144 -10.74 -18.82 2.63
CA ALA A 144 -10.08 -17.63 2.10
C ALA A 144 -9.98 -17.61 0.55
N PRO A 145 -9.42 -18.64 -0.12
CA PRO A 145 -9.36 -18.67 -1.59
C PRO A 145 -10.76 -18.63 -2.23
N ALA A 146 -11.71 -19.36 -1.66
CA ALA A 146 -13.07 -19.39 -2.18
C ALA A 146 -13.79 -18.04 -2.04
N LEU A 147 -13.56 -17.30 -0.96
CA LEU A 147 -14.09 -15.95 -0.78
C LEU A 147 -13.46 -14.97 -1.77
N VAL A 148 -12.14 -14.98 -1.92
CA VAL A 148 -11.41 -14.12 -2.86
C VAL A 148 -11.95 -14.33 -4.28
N LYS A 149 -12.06 -15.59 -4.72
CA LYS A 149 -12.65 -15.93 -6.03
C LYS A 149 -14.08 -15.42 -6.18
N ALA A 150 -14.93 -15.70 -5.21
CA ALA A 150 -16.35 -15.36 -5.29
C ALA A 150 -16.60 -13.84 -5.27
N ALA A 151 -15.74 -13.09 -4.56
CA ALA A 151 -15.87 -11.66 -4.39
C ALA A 151 -15.18 -10.84 -5.49
N SER A 152 -14.14 -11.36 -6.14
CA SER A 152 -13.40 -10.64 -7.17
C SER A 152 -14.26 -10.38 -8.41
N VAL A 153 -14.29 -9.14 -8.87
CA VAL A 153 -14.98 -8.73 -10.09
C VAL A 153 -14.04 -8.15 -11.15
N ASP A 154 -12.86 -7.73 -10.75
CA ASP A 154 -11.81 -7.24 -11.65
C ASP A 154 -10.44 -7.41 -10.97
N PRO A 155 -9.57 -8.33 -11.44
CA PRO A 155 -9.85 -9.31 -12.48
C PRO A 155 -10.88 -10.35 -12.01
N VAL A 156 -11.54 -11.01 -12.97
CA VAL A 156 -12.34 -12.21 -12.69
C VAL A 156 -11.38 -13.40 -12.59
N LEU A 157 -11.25 -13.97 -11.40
CA LEU A 157 -10.29 -15.03 -11.10
C LEU A 157 -10.82 -16.42 -11.47
N SER A 158 -10.01 -17.18 -12.20
CA SER A 158 -10.21 -18.60 -12.47
C SER A 158 -9.80 -19.47 -11.28
N ASP A 159 -9.98 -20.80 -11.38
CA ASP A 159 -9.45 -21.72 -10.37
C ASP A 159 -7.91 -21.76 -10.38
N ASP A 160 -7.31 -21.71 -11.58
CA ASP A 160 -5.85 -21.72 -11.74
C ASP A 160 -5.22 -20.44 -11.15
N ASP A 161 -5.86 -19.28 -11.32
CA ASP A 161 -5.38 -18.02 -10.70
C ASP A 161 -5.39 -18.12 -9.17
N ILE A 162 -6.43 -18.72 -8.59
CA ILE A 162 -6.56 -18.88 -7.14
C ILE A 162 -5.52 -19.86 -6.61
N HIS A 163 -5.28 -20.95 -7.33
CA HIS A 163 -4.21 -21.89 -6.99
C HIS A 163 -2.84 -21.20 -7.04
N GLU A 164 -2.54 -20.44 -8.09
CA GLU A 164 -1.28 -19.68 -8.18
C GLU A 164 -1.13 -18.65 -7.04
N ILE A 165 -2.21 -17.94 -6.68
CA ILE A 165 -2.19 -16.95 -5.60
C ILE A 165 -1.94 -17.59 -4.22
N PHE A 166 -2.59 -18.72 -3.92
CA PHE A 166 -2.59 -19.29 -2.57
C PHE A 166 -1.58 -20.41 -2.36
N GLU A 167 -1.18 -21.09 -3.43
CA GLU A 167 -0.30 -22.27 -3.38
C GLU A 167 0.97 -22.10 -4.22
N GLY A 168 1.04 -21.06 -5.07
CA GLY A 168 2.21 -20.76 -5.89
C GLY A 168 3.32 -20.01 -5.14
N ASP A 169 4.51 -20.02 -5.72
CA ASP A 169 5.72 -19.41 -5.14
C ASP A 169 5.84 -17.90 -5.45
N THR A 170 5.00 -17.36 -6.34
CA THR A 170 5.11 -15.96 -6.77
C THR A 170 4.50 -14.97 -5.78
N TRP A 171 3.57 -15.42 -4.94
CA TRP A 171 2.85 -14.59 -3.99
C TRP A 171 3.38 -14.82 -2.58
N ASN A 172 3.57 -13.73 -1.83
CA ASN A 172 3.91 -13.85 -0.42
C ASN A 172 2.67 -13.83 0.48
N ASN A 173 2.83 -14.33 1.71
CA ASN A 173 1.73 -14.42 2.67
C ASN A 173 1.08 -13.06 2.99
N THR A 174 1.82 -11.96 2.91
CA THR A 174 1.30 -10.61 3.18
C THR A 174 0.33 -10.18 2.08
N GLU A 175 0.66 -10.39 0.81
CA GLU A 175 -0.19 -10.09 -0.33
C GLU A 175 -1.46 -10.94 -0.33
N VAL A 176 -1.33 -12.25 -0.07
CA VAL A 176 -2.46 -13.18 0.04
C VAL A 176 -3.40 -12.76 1.17
N THR A 177 -2.83 -12.43 2.34
CA THR A 177 -3.60 -11.91 3.49
C THR A 177 -4.32 -10.61 3.12
N LEU A 178 -3.65 -9.71 2.39
CA LEU A 178 -4.23 -8.43 1.97
C LEU A 178 -5.41 -8.61 1.00
N LEU A 179 -5.32 -9.53 0.03
CA LEU A 179 -6.43 -9.89 -0.86
C LEU A 179 -7.62 -10.41 -0.06
N TYR A 180 -7.38 -11.36 0.83
CA TYR A 180 -8.42 -11.94 1.68
C TYR A 180 -9.10 -10.90 2.57
N MET A 181 -8.32 -10.06 3.26
CA MET A 181 -8.83 -9.00 4.14
C MET A 181 -9.64 -7.95 3.36
N THR A 182 -9.22 -7.63 2.14
CA THR A 182 -9.96 -6.72 1.25
C THR A 182 -11.29 -7.34 0.80
N ALA A 183 -11.27 -8.62 0.40
CA ALA A 183 -12.48 -9.37 0.05
C ALA A 183 -13.46 -9.46 1.23
N MET A 184 -12.96 -9.71 2.44
CA MET A 184 -13.75 -9.74 3.68
C MET A 184 -14.33 -8.36 4.01
N THR A 185 -13.55 -7.29 3.86
CA THR A 185 -13.98 -5.90 4.08
C THR A 185 -15.16 -5.54 3.17
N ALA A 186 -15.17 -6.00 1.91
CA ALA A 186 -16.31 -5.81 1.01
C ALA A 186 -17.60 -6.46 1.54
N GLN A 187 -17.50 -7.50 2.38
CA GLN A 187 -18.66 -8.18 2.99
C GLN A 187 -19.19 -7.46 4.22
N THR A 188 -18.30 -6.92 5.05
CA THR A 188 -18.63 -6.41 6.40
C THR A 188 -18.84 -4.91 6.47
N SER A 189 -18.24 -4.12 5.57
CA SER A 189 -18.29 -2.65 5.61
C SER A 189 -19.72 -2.12 5.77
N GLY A 190 -19.95 -1.14 6.65
CA GLY A 190 -21.24 -0.43 6.75
C GLY A 190 -21.50 0.50 5.56
N PRO A 191 -22.63 1.22 5.51
CA PRO A 191 -22.72 2.43 4.69
C PRO A 191 -21.59 3.39 5.10
N ARG A 192 -20.81 3.91 4.15
CA ARG A 192 -19.96 5.07 4.43
C ARG A 192 -20.91 6.26 4.58
N LEU A 193 -21.03 6.79 5.79
CA LEU A 193 -21.81 7.99 6.10
C LEU A 193 -21.05 9.24 5.64
#